data_AF-E8WPD1-F1
#
_entry.id   AF-E8WPD1-F1
#
_cell.length_a   1.000
_cell.length_b   1.000
_cell.length_c   1.000
_cell.angle_alpha   90.00
_cell.angle_beta   90.00
_cell.angle_gamma   90.00
#
_symmetry.space_group_name_H-M   'P 1'
#
loop_
_entity.id
_entity.type
_entity.pdbx_description
1 polymer ?
#
loop_
_entity_poly.entity_id
_entity_poly.type
_entity_poly.pdbx_seq_one_letter_code
_entity_poly.pdbx_strand_id
1 'polypeptide(L)' 'MKKFLSLAAVTLLTSALLDPLIQSGLDKPVPWFRDFGMAAAGGVCFYILVKYRHEL' A
#
# COMPACT_ATOMS: atom_id res chain seq x y z
N MET A 1 1.81 5.47 17.91
CA MET A 1 0.90 5.07 16.80
C MET A 1 1.55 5.25 15.42
N LYS A 2 2.34 6.32 15.18
CA LYS A 2 3.04 6.58 13.91
C LYS A 2 3.75 5.38 13.29
N LYS A 3 4.52 4.59 14.06
CA LYS A 3 5.29 3.45 13.54
C LYS A 3 4.43 2.39 12.87
N PHE A 4 3.28 2.04 13.46
CA PHE A 4 2.35 1.07 12.87
C PHE A 4 1.69 1.61 11.61
N LEU A 5 1.30 2.88 11.61
CA LEU A 5 0.70 3.53 10.45
C LEU A 5 1.70 3.69 9.30
N SER A 6 2.96 4.01 9.61
CA SER A 6 4.07 4.05 8.64
C SER A 6 4.40 2.67 8.10
N LEU A 7 4.44 1.65 8.96
CA LEU A 7 4.68 0.29 8.52
C LEU A 7 3.54 -0.20 7.61
N ALA A 8 2.28 0.06 7.98
CA ALA A 8 1.13 -0.26 7.15
C ALA A 8 1.13 0.48 5.81
N ALA A 9 1.45 1.78 5.79
CA ALA A 9 1.54 2.55 4.55
C ALA A 9 2.62 2.00 3.62
N VAL A 10 3.81 1.72 4.15
CA VAL A 10 4.93 1.19 3.38
C VAL A 10 4.62 -0.22 2.87
N THR A 11 4.09 -1.11 3.70
CA THR A 11 3.79 -2.49 3.28
C THR A 11 2.69 -2.51 2.23
N LEU A 12 1.59 -1.77 2.41
CA LEU A 12 0.50 -1.71 1.43
C LEU A 12 0.95 -1.13 0.09
N LEU A 13 1.70 -0.02 0.10
CA LEU A 13 2.22 0.58 -1.13
C LEU A 13 3.24 -0.31 -1.83
N THR A 14 4.11 -0.98 -1.06
CA THR A 14 5.11 -1.91 -1.61
C THR A 14 4.43 -3.13 -2.20
N SER A 15 3.45 -3.71 -1.50
CA SER A 15 2.67 -4.86 -1.99
C SER A 15 1.85 -4.51 -3.23
N ALA A 16 1.26 -3.32 -3.32
CA ALA A 16 0.53 -2.87 -4.51
C ALA A 16 1.41 -2.81 -5.77
N LEU A 17 2.73 -2.70 -5.61
CA LEU A 17 3.71 -2.65 -6.71
C LEU A 17 4.36 -4.01 -6.97
N LEU A 18 4.72 -4.74 -5.89
CA LEU A 18 5.38 -6.04 -6.00
C LEU A 18 4.43 -7.14 -6.46
N ASP A 19 3.18 -7.13 -6.01
CA ASP A 19 2.21 -8.18 -6.30
C ASP A 19 1.90 -8.32 -7.81
N PRO A 20 1.59 -7.23 -8.56
CA PRO A 20 1.40 -7.34 -10.01
C PRO A 20 2.71 -7.72 -10.74
N LEU A 21 3.86 -7.28 -10.23
CA LEU A 21 5.18 -7.63 -10.79
C LEU A 21 5.48 -9.13 -10.64
N ILE A 22 5.20 -9.70 -9.46
CA ILE A 22 5.37 -11.14 -9.18
C ILE A 22 4.42 -11.96 -10.05
N GLN A 23 3.16 -11.55 -10.17
CA GLN A 23 2.17 -12.26 -10.96
C GLN A 23 2.46 -12.20 -12.46
N SER A 24 2.93 -11.05 -12.94
CA SER A 24 3.41 -10.92 -14.32
C SER A 24 4.62 -11.83 -14.59
N GLY A 25 5.51 -12.03 -13.61
CA GLY A 25 6.63 -12.96 -13.74
C GLY A 25 6.26 -14.44 -13.65
N LEU A 26 5.03 -14.75 -13.21
CA LEU A 26 4.49 -16.11 -13.07
C LEU A 26 3.47 -16.47 -14.16
N ASP A 27 3.33 -15.63 -15.20
CA ASP A 27 2.31 -15.75 -16.25
C ASP A 27 0.87 -15.91 -15.70
N LYS A 28 0.61 -15.32 -14.53
CA LYS A 28 -0.70 -15.35 -13.87
C LYS A 28 -1.48 -14.07 -14.14
N PRO A 29 -2.82 -14.14 -14.23
CA PRO A 29 -3.65 -12.96 -14.40
C PRO A 29 -3.54 -12.06 -13.16
N VAL A 30 -3.11 -10.82 -13.37
CA VAL A 30 -2.96 -9.82 -12.30
C VAL A 30 -4.34 -9.38 -11.78
N PRO A 31 -4.64 -9.54 -10.47
CA PRO A 31 -5.88 -9.13 -9.85
C PRO A 31 -5.86 -7.62 -9.57
N TRP A 32 -5.91 -6.82 -10.63
CA TRP A 32 -5.83 -5.36 -10.58
C TRP A 32 -6.72 -4.71 -9.52
N PHE A 33 -7.93 -5.24 -9.28
CA PHE A 33 -8.83 -4.71 -8.25
C PHE A 33 -8.21 -4.77 -6.84
N ARG A 34 -7.51 -5.86 -6.52
CA ARG A 34 -6.79 -6.01 -5.26
C ARG A 34 -5.64 -5.03 -5.18
N ASP A 35 -4.87 -4.88 -6.24
CA ASP A 35 -3.70 -4.00 -6.28
C ASP A 35 -4.09 -2.52 -6.16
N PHE A 36 -5.17 -2.11 -6.84
CA PHE A 36 -5.75 -0.79 -6.65
C PHE A 36 -6.27 -0.59 -5.23
N GLY A 37 -6.89 -1.60 -4.62
CA GLY A 37 -7.32 -1.57 -3.22
C GLY A 37 -6.15 -1.37 -2.26
N MET A 38 -5.05 -2.09 -2.47
CA MET A 38 -3.82 -1.93 -1.68
C MET A 38 -3.17 -0.57 -1.87
N ALA A 39 -3.11 -0.07 -3.10
CA ALA A 39 -2.58 1.26 -3.42
C ALA A 39 -3.41 2.36 -2.74
N ALA A 40 -4.74 2.28 -2.81
CA ALA A 40 -5.64 3.21 -2.16
C ALA A 40 -5.51 3.17 -0.63
N ALA A 41 -5.48 1.97 -0.03
CA ALA A 41 -5.31 1.81 1.41
C ALA A 41 -3.96 2.35 1.91
N GLY A 42 -2.88 2.07 1.19
CA GLY A 42 -1.55 2.61 1.47
C GLY A 42 -1.50 4.13 1.34
N GLY A 43 -2.14 4.69 0.30
CA GLY A 43 -2.30 6.12 0.10
C GLY A 43 -3.08 6.81 1.21
N VAL A 44 -4.17 6.20 1.70
CA VAL A 44 -4.94 6.70 2.85
C VAL A 44 -4.09 6.69 4.12
N CYS A 45 -3.35 5.61 4.41
CA CYS A 45 -2.45 5.56 5.56
C CYS A 45 -1.37 6.65 5.49
N PHE A 46 -0.83 6.88 4.29
CA PHE A 46 0.15 7.95 4.05
C PHE A 46 -0.47 9.34 4.22
N TYR A 47 -1.68 9.55 3.70
CA TYR A 47 -2.42 10.81 3.87
C TYR A 47 -2.67 11.13 5.36
N ILE A 48 -3.09 10.14 6.15
CA ILE A 48 -3.29 10.31 7.60
C ILE A 48 -1.98 10.66 8.29
N LEU A 49 -0.87 10.01 7.93
CA LEU A 49 0.46 10.36 8.47
C LEU A 49 0.85 11.81 8.19
N VAL A 50 0.58 12.30 6.98
CA VAL A 50 0.91 13.68 6.59
C VAL A 50 -0.02 14.67 7.28
N LYS A 51 -1.33 14.40 7.29
CA LYS A 51 -2.35 15.27 7.85
C LYS A 51 -2.23 15.42 9.36
N TYR A 52 -2.07 14.30 10.06
CA TYR A 52 -1.99 14.26 11.53
C TYR A 52 -0.55 14.21 12.03
N ARG A 53 0.43 14.61 11.20
CA ARG A 53 1.87 14.50 11.53
C ARG A 53 2.26 15.19 12.85
N HIS A 54 1.53 16.24 13.23
CA HIS A 54 1.79 17.03 14.43
C HIS A 54 0.97 16.57 15.65
N GLU A 55 -0.07 15.76 15.44
CA GLU A 55 -0.98 15.29 16.50
C GLU A 55 -0.78 13.80 16.87
N LEU A 56 -0.13 13.02 15.99
CA LEU A 56 0.19 11.59 16.17
C LEU A 56 1.52 11.31 16.89
#